data_AF-A0A3D4AYS8-F1
#
_entry.id   AF-A0A3D4AYS8-F1
#
_cell.length_a   1.000
_cell.length_b   1.000
_cell.length_c   1.000
_cell.angle_alpha   90.00
_cell.angle_beta   90.00
_cell.angle_gamma   90.00
#
_symmetry.space_group_name_H-M   'P 1'
#
loop_
_entity.id
_entity.type
_entity.pdbx_description
1 polymer ?
#
loop_
_entity_poly.entity_id
_entity_poly.type
_entity_poly.pdbx_seq_one_letter_code
_entity_poly.pdbx_strand_id
1 'polypeptide(L)'
;MDRFFHDIRYSIRTLARTPGFTLIAVLTLALGIGVNTTIFSVVYHVLMKPLPVEEPERLVHIWETNTKHNITQAGASVRNFADRRSQNRVFEAMAGYQ
;
A
#
# COMPACT_ATOMS: atom_id res chain seq x y z
N MET A 1 -20.67 -30.53 -23.80
CA MET A 1 -21.04 -29.30 -23.04
C MET A 1 -22.00 -29.62 -21.91
N ASP A 2 -22.99 -30.51 -22.11
CA ASP A 2 -24.06 -30.78 -21.14
C ASP A 2 -23.60 -31.32 -19.80
N ARG A 3 -22.54 -32.14 -19.79
CA ARG A 3 -21.94 -32.67 -18.55
C ARG A 3 -21.47 -31.58 -17.59
N PHE A 4 -20.77 -30.57 -18.11
CA PHE A 4 -20.22 -29.49 -17.30
C PHE A 4 -21.32 -28.66 -16.62
N PHE A 5 -22.37 -28.34 -17.37
CA PHE A 5 -23.54 -27.65 -16.81
C PHE A 5 -24.29 -28.51 -15.79
N HIS A 6 -24.37 -29.83 -16.01
CA HIS A 6 -24.98 -30.75 -15.06
C HIS A 6 -24.18 -30.83 -13.75
N ASP A 7 -22.85 -30.89 -13.85
CA ASP A 7 -21.94 -30.96 -12.70
C ASP A 7 -22.00 -29.67 -11.87
N ILE A 8 -22.03 -28.50 -12.51
CA ILE A 8 -22.21 -27.20 -11.81
C ILE A 8 -23.54 -27.16 -11.07
N ARG A 9 -24.64 -27.49 -11.75
CA ARG A 9 -25.99 -27.48 -11.14
C ARG A 9 -26.08 -28.47 -9.98
N TYR A 10 -25.48 -29.64 -10.12
CA TYR A 10 -25.44 -30.66 -9.08
C TYR A 10 -24.62 -30.20 -7.86
N SER A 11 -23.47 -29.57 -8.10
CA SER A 11 -22.60 -29.02 -7.05
C SER A 11 -23.30 -27.90 -6.27
N ILE A 12 -23.94 -26.96 -6.94
CA ILE A 12 -24.70 -25.88 -6.30
C ILE A 12 -25.83 -26.45 -5.44
N ARG A 13 -26.58 -27.44 -5.95
CA ARG A 13 -27.65 -28.11 -5.19
C ARG A 13 -27.11 -28.86 -3.98
N THR A 14 -25.91 -29.41 -4.08
CA THR A 14 -25.23 -30.09 -2.96
C THR A 14 -24.81 -29.09 -1.88
N LEU A 15 -24.22 -27.96 -2.27
CA LEU A 15 -23.88 -26.87 -1.34
C LEU A 15 -25.10 -26.31 -0.61
N ALA A 16 -26.24 -26.19 -1.31
CA ALA A 16 -27.50 -25.73 -0.73
C ALA A 16 -28.13 -26.75 0.26
N ARG A 17 -27.76 -28.03 0.16
CA ARG A 17 -28.23 -29.08 1.10
C ARG A 17 -27.40 -29.17 2.38
N THR A 18 -26.18 -28.63 2.39
CA THR A 18 -25.27 -28.65 3.55
C THR A 18 -24.89 -27.23 3.99
N PRO A 19 -25.88 -26.39 4.39
CA PRO A 19 -25.69 -24.95 4.57
C PRO A 19 -24.63 -24.60 5.64
N GLY A 20 -24.50 -25.40 6.71
CA GLY A 20 -23.50 -25.15 7.76
C GLY A 20 -22.07 -25.27 7.26
N PHE A 21 -21.74 -26.35 6.54
CA PHE A 21 -20.41 -26.53 5.94
C PHE A 21 -20.14 -25.48 4.87
N THR A 22 -21.11 -25.23 3.99
CA THR A 22 -21.00 -24.22 2.94
C THR A 22 -20.72 -22.84 3.51
N LEU A 23 -21.41 -22.45 4.59
CA LEU A 23 -21.19 -21.15 5.24
C LEU A 23 -19.77 -21.02 5.78
N ILE A 24 -19.28 -22.02 6.51
CA ILE A 24 -17.91 -22.02 7.05
C ILE A 24 -16.88 -21.95 5.92
N ALA A 25 -17.06 -22.74 4.87
CA ALA A 25 -16.17 -22.73 3.71
C ALA A 25 -16.14 -21.35 3.02
N VAL A 26 -17.31 -20.74 2.79
CA VAL A 26 -17.43 -19.41 2.19
C VAL A 26 -16.79 -18.34 3.08
N LEU A 27 -17.04 -18.36 4.40
CA LEU A 27 -16.44 -17.41 5.33
C LEU A 27 -14.92 -17.53 5.39
N THR A 28 -14.40 -18.76 5.41
CA THR A 28 -12.96 -19.03 5.41
C THR A 28 -12.31 -18.50 4.12
N LEU A 29 -12.93 -18.77 2.98
CA LEU A 29 -12.46 -18.28 1.68
C LEU A 29 -12.51 -16.75 1.61
N ALA A 30 -13.62 -16.15 2.05
CA ALA A 30 -13.83 -14.71 2.08
C ALA A 30 -12.82 -14.00 2.99
N LEU A 31 -12.52 -14.57 4.17
CA LEU A 31 -11.48 -14.07 5.06
C LEU A 31 -10.09 -14.15 4.42
N GLY A 32 -9.72 -15.29 3.83
CA GLY A 32 -8.41 -15.46 3.19
C GLY A 32 -8.21 -14.48 2.03
N ILE A 33 -9.23 -14.31 1.18
CA ILE A 33 -9.20 -13.34 0.07
C ILE A 33 -9.17 -11.90 0.61
N GLY A 34 -10.10 -11.59 1.52
CA GLY A 34 -10.30 -10.24 2.05
C GLY A 34 -9.09 -9.72 2.81
N VAL A 35 -8.40 -10.56 3.60
CA VAL A 35 -7.18 -10.17 4.31
C VAL A 35 -6.08 -9.78 3.34
N ASN A 36 -5.82 -10.60 2.32
CA ASN A 36 -4.78 -10.30 1.32
C ASN A 36 -5.10 -9.01 0.56
N THR A 37 -6.35 -8.82 0.12
CA THR A 37 -6.78 -7.60 -0.56
C THR A 37 -6.70 -6.37 0.34
N THR A 38 -7.10 -6.49 1.61
CA THR A 38 -7.08 -5.36 2.56
C THR A 38 -5.66 -4.94 2.89
N ILE A 39 -4.75 -5.90 3.13
CA ILE A 39 -3.34 -5.59 3.37
C ILE A 39 -2.76 -4.84 2.18
N PHE A 40 -2.96 -5.32 0.95
CA PHE A 40 -2.45 -4.65 -0.24
C PHE A 40 -3.07 -3.25 -0.42
N SER A 41 -4.39 -3.13 -0.21
CA SER A 41 -5.09 -1.85 -0.29
C SER A 41 -4.57 -0.83 0.72
N VAL A 42 -4.37 -1.24 1.98
CA VAL A 42 -3.82 -0.37 3.03
C VAL A 42 -2.37 0.00 2.74
N VAL A 43 -1.53 -0.95 2.36
CA VAL A 43 -0.13 -0.67 2.00
C VAL A 43 -0.07 0.31 0.83
N TYR A 44 -0.86 0.08 -0.22
CA TYR A 44 -0.92 0.99 -1.35
C TYR A 44 -1.43 2.38 -0.94
N HIS A 45 -2.47 2.47 -0.10
CA HIS A 45 -3.01 3.76 0.33
C HIS A 45 -2.19 4.49 1.40
N VAL A 46 -1.33 3.80 2.15
CA VAL A 46 -0.55 4.39 3.25
C VAL A 46 0.90 4.60 2.83
N LEU A 47 1.56 3.58 2.26
CA LEU A 47 2.93 3.70 1.76
C LEU A 47 2.97 4.32 0.36
N MET A 48 2.02 3.99 -0.51
CA MET A 48 2.01 4.46 -1.90
C MET A 48 0.92 5.49 -2.18
N LYS A 49 0.40 6.19 -1.15
CA LYS A 49 -0.41 7.38 -1.41
C LYS A 49 0.47 8.29 -2.27
N PRO A 50 0.13 8.52 -3.55
CA PRO A 50 0.88 9.51 -4.30
C PRO A 50 0.72 10.79 -3.49
N LEU A 51 1.84 11.37 -3.06
CA LEU A 51 1.78 12.72 -2.51
C LEU A 51 1.00 13.54 -3.55
N PRO A 52 0.00 14.35 -3.15
CA PRO A 52 -0.77 15.18 -4.07
C PRO A 52 0.13 16.31 -4.58
N VAL A 53 1.14 15.93 -5.34
CA VAL A 53 2.10 16.80 -5.99
C VAL A 53 1.82 16.70 -7.47
N GLU A 54 1.80 17.86 -8.12
CA GLU A 54 1.83 17.92 -9.57
C GLU A 54 3.21 17.40 -10.00
N GLU A 55 3.25 16.46 -10.95
CA GLU A 55 4.48 15.90 -11.54
C GLU A 55 5.35 15.08 -10.56
N PRO A 56 4.90 13.89 -10.10
CA PRO A 56 5.64 13.04 -9.17
C PRO A 56 7.03 12.62 -9.66
N GLU A 57 7.29 12.62 -10.98
CA GLU A 57 8.58 12.37 -11.59
C GLU A 57 9.66 13.42 -11.26
N ARG A 58 9.27 14.62 -10.81
CA ARG A 58 10.20 15.69 -10.40
C ARG A 58 10.51 15.68 -8.90
N LEU A 59 9.93 14.76 -8.14
CA LEU A 59 10.21 14.62 -6.71
C LEU A 59 11.61 14.09 -6.45
N VAL A 60 12.34 14.75 -5.56
CA VAL A 60 13.62 14.26 -5.02
C VAL A 60 13.58 14.27 -3.50
N HIS A 61 14.20 13.25 -2.89
CA HIS A 61 14.35 13.18 -1.44
C HIS A 61 15.73 13.74 -1.03
N ILE A 62 15.76 14.65 -0.06
CA ILE A 62 17.00 15.26 0.45
C ILE A 62 17.28 14.70 1.84
N TRP A 63 18.42 14.02 2.01
CA TRP A 63 18.86 13.46 3.28
C TRP A 63 20.21 14.02 3.71
N GLU A 64 20.53 13.87 4.99
CA GLU A 64 21.83 14.25 5.57
C GLU A 64 22.71 13.03 5.78
N THR A 65 24.01 13.19 5.56
CA THR A 65 25.01 12.18 5.88
C THR A 65 25.70 12.57 7.19
N ASN A 66 25.61 11.69 8.19
CA ASN A 66 26.38 11.80 9.42
C ASN A 66 27.55 10.82 9.38
N THR A 67 28.68 11.29 8.87
CA THR A 67 29.92 10.52 8.74
C THR A 67 30.47 10.07 10.10
N LYS A 68 30.16 10.77 11.20
CA LYS A 68 30.63 10.37 12.55
C LYS A 68 29.94 9.12 13.08
N HIS A 69 28.70 8.88 12.67
CA HIS A 69 27.92 7.70 13.07
C HIS A 69 27.69 6.71 11.92
N ASN A 70 28.39 6.88 10.79
CA ASN A 70 28.20 6.07 9.57
C ASN A 70 26.74 6.00 9.09
N ILE A 71 25.98 7.09 9.26
CA ILE A 71 24.59 7.18 8.79
C ILE A 71 24.60 7.94 7.47
N THR A 72 24.19 7.30 6.38
CA THR A 72 24.19 7.89 5.03
C THR A 72 22.85 8.49 4.62
N GLN A 73 21.78 8.24 5.38
CA GLN A 73 20.42 8.74 5.13
C GLN A 73 19.75 9.18 6.43
N ALA A 74 20.33 10.18 7.10
CA ALA A 74 19.71 10.79 8.26
C ALA A 74 18.64 11.80 7.82
N GLY A 75 17.54 11.87 8.57
CA GLY A 75 16.57 12.95 8.43
C GLY A 75 17.23 14.29 8.75
N ALA A 76 16.86 15.34 8.01
CA ALA A 76 17.36 16.68 8.29
C ALA A 76 16.76 17.21 9.60
N SER A 77 17.57 17.87 10.43
CA SER A 77 17.01 18.60 11.56
C SER A 77 16.13 19.76 11.08
N VAL A 78 15.10 20.11 11.86
CA VAL A 78 14.17 21.22 11.51
C VAL A 78 14.93 22.52 11.20
N ARG A 79 16.04 22.78 11.91
CA ARG A 79 16.90 23.94 11.67
C ARG A 79 17.64 23.86 10.33
N ASN A 80 18.26 22.72 10.02
CA ASN A 80 18.91 22.53 8.72
C ASN A 80 17.92 22.59 7.56
N PHE A 81 16.71 22.09 7.74
CA PHE A 81 15.64 22.23 6.76
C PHE A 81 15.28 23.70 6.53
N ALA A 82 15.10 24.50 7.59
CA ALA A 82 14.79 25.93 7.49
C ALA A 82 15.91 26.71 6.79
N ASP A 83 17.17 26.45 7.15
CA ASP A 83 18.33 27.09 6.52
C ASP A 83 18.40 26.75 5.03
N ARG A 84 18.28 25.47 4.66
CA ARG A 84 18.26 25.04 3.26
C ARG A 84 17.09 25.63 2.49
N ARG A 85 15.91 25.74 3.12
CA ARG A 85 14.73 26.37 2.51
C ARG A 85 14.94 27.85 2.21
N SER A 86 15.62 28.58 3.10
CA SER A 86 15.95 29.99 2.87
C SER A 86 17.00 30.20 1.76
N GLN A 87 17.90 29.23 1.56
CA GLN A 87 18.99 29.30 0.58
C GLN A 87 18.67 28.59 -0.75
N ASN A 88 17.48 28.02 -0.88
CA ASN A 88 17.10 27.23 -2.05
C ASN A 88 16.98 28.10 -3.31
N ARG A 89 17.64 27.68 -4.39
CA ARG A 89 17.56 28.30 -5.72
C ARG A 89 17.33 27.29 -6.84
N VAL A 90 17.31 26.00 -6.52
CA VAL A 90 17.32 24.89 -7.50
C VAL A 90 16.03 24.09 -7.49
N PHE A 91 15.34 24.01 -6.35
CA PHE A 91 14.04 23.33 -6.25
C PHE A 91 12.90 24.36 -6.28
N GLU A 92 11.82 24.04 -6.96
CA GLU A 92 10.62 24.88 -7.02
C GLU A 92 9.97 25.04 -5.63
N ALA A 93 9.91 23.95 -4.87
CA ALA A 93 9.42 23.93 -3.50
C ALA A 93 10.17 22.87 -2.67
N MET A 94 10.19 23.06 -1.35
CA MET A 94 10.70 22.07 -0.40
C MET A 94 9.73 21.90 0.76
N ALA A 95 9.44 20.65 1.09
CA ALA A 95 8.56 20.24 2.18
C ALA A 95 9.29 19.25 3.09
N GLY A 96 8.99 19.31 4.39
CA GLY A 96 9.45 18.34 5.38
C GLY A 96 8.29 17.44 5.79
N TYR A 97 8.55 16.16 5.98
CA TYR A 97 7.61 15.19 6.53
C TYR A 97 8.26 14.47 7.71
N GLN A 98 7.44 13.96 8.63
CA GLN A 98 7.86 13.23 9.84
C GLN A 98 7.27 11.82 9.83
#